data_AF-A0A955Y9J6-F1
#
_entry.id   AF-A0A955Y9J6-F1
#
_cell.length_a   1.000
_cell.length_b   1.000
_cell.length_c   1.000
_cell.angle_alpha   90.00
_cell.angle_beta   90.00
_cell.angle_gamma   90.00
#
_symmetry.space_group_name_H-M   'P 1'
#
loop_
_entity.id
_entity.type
_entity.pdbx_description
1 polymer ?
#
loop_
_entity_poly.entity_id
_entity_poly.type
_entity_poly.pdbx_seq_one_letter_code
_entity_poly.pdbx_strand_id
1 'polypeptide(L)'
;MVIVLAVAHAMPVVCDPSEAARLLEESGIPARRVPVVAPTLLPGLLRDQVSGPTRERLDVLCADPEIASLTPDATWEAGSFSAYTFTLARSVVDGCALVQESATLTVGVRGDLPPTTSLLAEHPPTLTPIGDCPEEARFREETVLDGTDGPVRLVLQVDVRGETRTGRVLVRRATPTGW
;
A
#
# COMPACT_ATOMS: atom_id res chain seq x y z
N MET A 1 0.17 31.36 -25.52
CA MET A 1 0.35 31.00 -24.10
C MET A 1 0.64 29.51 -24.05
N VAL A 2 1.91 29.12 -23.94
CA VAL A 2 2.31 27.70 -23.91
C VAL A 2 2.14 27.24 -22.46
N ILE A 3 1.13 26.39 -22.23
CA ILE A 3 0.97 25.69 -20.96
C ILE A 3 2.05 24.60 -20.96
N VAL A 4 3.16 24.86 -20.28
CA VAL A 4 4.14 23.83 -19.96
C VAL A 4 3.51 23.00 -18.85
N LEU A 5 2.87 21.88 -19.22
CA LEU A 5 2.61 20.80 -18.27
C LEU A 5 3.97 20.32 -17.77
N ALA A 6 4.33 20.69 -16.55
CA ALA A 6 5.36 19.98 -15.82
C ALA A 6 4.83 18.57 -15.54
N VAL A 7 5.08 17.65 -16.47
CA VAL A 7 4.94 16.22 -16.21
C VAL A 7 6.04 15.89 -15.22
N ALA A 8 5.76 16.03 -13.92
CA ALA A 8 6.54 15.36 -12.90
C ALA A 8 6.50 13.88 -13.30
N HIS A 9 7.62 13.37 -13.82
CA HIS A 9 7.77 11.94 -14.04
C HIS A 9 7.77 11.34 -12.64
N ALA A 10 6.60 10.92 -12.18
CA ALA A 10 6.50 10.05 -11.03
C ALA A 10 7.41 8.87 -11.36
N MET A 11 8.57 8.79 -10.69
CA MET A 11 9.46 7.66 -10.91
C MET A 11 8.68 6.40 -10.57
N PRO A 12 8.67 5.39 -11.45
CA PRO A 12 7.91 4.18 -11.21
C PRO A 12 8.36 3.55 -9.90
N VAL A 13 7.40 3.11 -9.10
CA VAL A 13 7.68 2.40 -7.86
C VAL A 13 8.29 1.04 -8.23
N VAL A 14 9.43 0.70 -7.62
CA VAL A 14 10.06 -0.61 -7.84
C VAL A 14 9.52 -1.58 -6.80
N CYS A 15 8.71 -2.50 -7.29
CA CYS A 15 7.98 -3.49 -6.49
C CYS A 15 8.60 -4.90 -6.55
N ASP A 16 9.52 -5.13 -7.49
CA ASP A 16 10.28 -6.38 -7.58
C ASP A 16 11.48 -6.35 -6.62
N PRO A 17 11.62 -7.35 -5.71
CA PRO A 17 12.71 -7.36 -4.73
C PRO A 17 14.10 -7.47 -5.37
N SER A 18 14.22 -8.24 -6.45
CA SER A 18 15.51 -8.50 -7.10
C SER A 18 15.97 -7.25 -7.85
N GLU A 19 15.05 -6.57 -8.53
CA GLU A 19 15.31 -5.31 -9.21
C GLU A 19 15.67 -4.20 -8.21
N ALA A 20 14.92 -4.08 -7.11
CA ALA A 20 15.20 -3.07 -6.10
C ALA A 20 16.58 -3.29 -5.45
N ALA A 21 16.94 -4.55 -5.15
CA ALA A 21 18.26 -4.91 -4.64
C ALA A 21 19.38 -4.59 -5.65
N ARG A 22 19.18 -4.92 -6.92
CA ARG A 22 20.13 -4.62 -8.00
C ARG A 22 20.35 -3.11 -8.14
N LEU A 23 19.29 -2.31 -8.19
CA LEU A 23 19.37 -0.85 -8.30
C LEU A 23 20.03 -0.22 -7.06
N LEU A 24 19.78 -0.78 -5.88
CA LEU A 24 20.43 -0.34 -4.65
C LEU A 24 21.96 -0.57 -4.70
N GLU A 25 22.38 -1.73 -5.17
CA GLU A 25 23.80 -2.08 -5.33
C GLU A 25 24.48 -1.22 -6.41
N GLU A 26 23.88 -1.10 -7.59
CA GLU A 26 24.40 -0.30 -8.71
C GLU A 26 24.56 1.18 -8.37
N SER A 27 23.64 1.72 -7.56
CA SER A 27 23.67 3.12 -7.14
C SER A 27 24.64 3.38 -5.98
N GLY A 28 25.18 2.34 -5.33
CA GLY A 28 26.04 2.48 -4.15
C GLY A 28 25.35 3.17 -2.97
N ILE A 29 24.01 3.19 -2.95
CA ILE A 29 23.24 3.84 -1.89
C ILE A 29 23.25 2.90 -0.67
N PRO A 30 23.69 3.37 0.52
CA PRO A 30 23.57 2.56 1.73
C PRO A 30 22.09 2.28 2.03
N ALA A 31 21.72 1.03 2.37
CA ALA A 31 20.34 0.64 2.65
C ALA A 31 19.61 1.58 3.64
N ARG A 32 20.31 2.06 4.68
CA ARG A 32 19.77 3.01 5.66
C ARG A 32 19.39 4.39 5.08
N ARG A 33 19.93 4.77 3.93
CA ARG A 33 19.64 6.04 3.25
C ARG A 33 18.56 5.91 2.19
N VAL A 34 18.13 4.70 1.86
CA VAL A 34 17.11 4.43 0.85
C VAL A 34 15.81 5.21 1.11
N PRO A 35 15.27 5.29 2.35
CA PRO A 35 14.04 6.04 2.60
C PRO A 35 14.12 7.52 2.18
N VAL A 36 15.32 8.09 2.15
CA VAL A 36 15.54 9.50 1.82
C VAL A 36 15.92 9.67 0.35
N VAL A 37 16.86 8.85 -0.12
CA VAL A 37 17.55 9.07 -1.40
C VAL A 37 16.85 8.35 -2.56
N ALA A 38 16.23 7.20 -2.28
CA ALA A 38 15.58 6.37 -3.29
C ALA A 38 14.33 5.68 -2.71
N PRO A 39 13.34 6.45 -2.20
CA PRO A 39 12.16 5.88 -1.54
C PRO A 39 11.36 4.94 -2.46
N THR A 40 11.40 5.16 -3.78
CA THR A 40 10.74 4.31 -4.78
C THR A 40 11.24 2.87 -4.79
N LEU A 41 12.42 2.57 -4.24
CA LEU A 41 12.93 1.21 -4.09
C LEU A 41 12.38 0.49 -2.85
N LEU A 42 11.77 1.23 -1.91
CA LEU A 42 11.33 0.66 -0.63
C LEU A 42 10.35 -0.50 -0.81
N PRO A 43 9.29 -0.42 -1.63
CA PRO A 43 8.31 -1.50 -1.69
C PRO A 43 8.92 -2.85 -2.08
N GLY A 44 9.80 -2.87 -3.09
CA GLY A 44 10.55 -4.07 -3.47
C GLY A 44 11.52 -4.55 -2.37
N LEU A 45 12.31 -3.65 -1.77
CA LEU A 45 13.27 -4.02 -0.72
C LEU A 45 12.61 -4.55 0.56
N LEU A 46 11.42 -4.05 0.88
CA LEU A 46 10.69 -4.42 2.09
C LEU A 46 9.92 -5.73 1.94
N ARG A 47 9.53 -6.10 0.72
CA ARG A 47 8.65 -7.25 0.45
C ARG A 47 9.16 -8.57 1.05
N ASP A 48 10.47 -8.77 1.07
CA ASP A 48 11.10 -9.95 1.68
C ASP A 48 11.53 -9.78 3.14
N GLN A 49 11.49 -8.55 3.66
CA GLN A 49 11.83 -8.23 5.05
C GLN A 49 10.61 -8.24 5.98
N VAL A 50 9.41 -8.20 5.40
CA VAL A 50 8.14 -8.20 6.14
C VAL A 50 7.39 -9.52 5.96
N SER A 51 6.56 -9.85 6.94
CA SER A 51 5.79 -11.09 6.99
C SER A 51 4.32 -10.82 7.32
N GLY A 52 3.46 -11.79 7.02
CA GLY A 52 2.05 -11.73 7.39
C GLY A 52 1.30 -10.60 6.67
N PRO A 53 0.42 -9.85 7.35
CA PRO A 53 -0.47 -8.87 6.73
C PRO A 53 0.25 -7.77 5.94
N THR A 54 1.42 -7.32 6.42
CA THR A 54 2.21 -6.30 5.71
C THR A 54 2.73 -6.82 4.36
N ARG A 55 3.13 -8.09 4.28
CA ARG A 55 3.57 -8.70 3.01
C ARG A 55 2.40 -8.82 2.04
N GLU A 56 1.27 -9.34 2.51
CA GLU A 56 0.05 -9.49 1.70
C GLU A 56 -0.43 -8.13 1.16
N ARG A 57 -0.40 -7.07 1.99
CA ARG A 57 -0.80 -5.73 1.54
C ARG A 57 0.17 -5.14 0.52
N LEU A 58 1.48 -5.34 0.71
CA LEU A 58 2.48 -4.97 -0.30
C LEU A 58 2.21 -5.74 -1.59
N ASP A 59 1.95 -7.05 -1.55
CA ASP A 59 1.66 -7.86 -2.74
C ASP A 59 0.46 -7.32 -3.54
N VAL A 60 -0.61 -6.89 -2.86
CA VAL A 60 -1.79 -6.29 -3.51
C VAL A 60 -1.48 -4.94 -4.15
N LEU A 61 -0.76 -4.07 -3.46
CA LEU A 61 -0.43 -2.73 -3.95
C LEU A 61 0.64 -2.76 -5.04
N CYS A 62 1.53 -3.75 -4.99
CA CYS A 62 2.60 -4.00 -5.95
C CYS A 62 2.24 -5.03 -7.03
N ALA A 63 0.98 -5.42 -7.15
CA ALA A 63 0.53 -6.36 -8.16
C ALA A 63 0.78 -5.83 -9.59
N ASP A 64 0.71 -4.50 -9.76
CA ASP A 64 1.01 -3.80 -11.00
C ASP A 64 1.83 -2.53 -10.68
N PRO A 65 3.15 -2.56 -10.91
CA PRO A 65 4.04 -1.44 -10.56
C PRO A 65 3.78 -0.16 -11.38
N GLU A 66 3.19 -0.26 -12.58
CA GLU A 66 2.95 0.90 -13.44
C GLU A 66 1.86 1.83 -12.89
N ILE A 67 0.96 1.26 -12.09
CA ILE A 67 -0.13 1.98 -11.43
C ILE A 67 0.06 2.15 -9.93
N ALA A 68 1.24 1.74 -9.42
CA ALA A 68 1.65 1.96 -8.04
C ALA A 68 2.35 3.32 -7.90
N SER A 69 2.10 4.01 -6.80
CA SER A 69 2.69 5.30 -6.48
C SER A 69 3.09 5.33 -5.01
N LEU A 70 4.23 5.94 -4.71
CA LEU A 70 4.73 6.08 -3.34
C LEU A 70 4.91 7.57 -3.05
N THR A 71 4.20 8.05 -2.04
CA THR A 71 4.24 9.46 -1.62
C THR A 71 4.80 9.56 -0.20
N PRO A 72 5.82 10.40 0.06
CA PRO A 72 6.26 10.67 1.42
C PRO A 72 5.22 11.50 2.17
N ASP A 73 4.89 11.10 3.41
CA ASP A 73 3.89 11.77 4.24
C ASP A 73 4.52 12.58 5.37
N ALA A 74 5.40 11.95 6.15
CA ALA A 74 6.00 12.54 7.33
C ALA A 74 7.42 12.04 7.54
N THR A 75 8.24 12.87 8.20
CA THR A 75 9.59 12.52 8.62
C THR A 75 9.81 13.03 10.04
N TRP A 76 10.44 12.20 10.86
CA TRP A 76 10.84 12.53 12.22
C TRP A 76 12.28 12.12 12.45
N GLU A 77 13.10 13.03 12.97
CA GLU A 77 14.51 12.76 13.26
C GLU A 77 14.84 13.19 14.69
N ALA A 78 15.48 12.30 15.45
CA ALA A 78 15.93 12.55 16.81
C ALA A 78 17.24 11.81 17.09
N GLY A 79 18.34 12.55 17.20
CA GLY A 79 19.66 11.98 17.44
C GLY A 79 20.07 11.01 16.32
N SER A 80 20.29 9.74 16.67
CA SER A 80 20.66 8.67 15.73
C SER A 80 19.46 7.89 15.18
N PHE A 81 18.23 8.35 15.43
CA PHE A 81 16.99 7.72 14.97
C PHE A 81 16.25 8.63 14.00
N SER A 82 15.86 8.07 12.86
CA SER A 82 14.94 8.70 11.91
C SER A 82 13.76 7.76 11.65
N ALA A 83 12.56 8.30 11.54
CA ALA A 83 11.37 7.59 11.08
C ALA A 83 10.77 8.32 9.87
N TYR A 84 10.36 7.53 8.89
CA TYR A 84 9.76 8.00 7.65
C TYR A 84 8.41 7.32 7.48
N THR A 85 7.41 8.08 7.06
CA THR A 85 6.09 7.57 6.73
C THR A 85 5.83 7.81 5.25
N PHE A 86 5.34 6.79 4.57
CA PHE A 86 4.99 6.82 3.15
C PHE A 86 3.59 6.26 2.94
N THR A 87 2.86 6.85 2.00
CA THR A 87 1.63 6.28 1.46
C THR A 87 1.97 5.56 0.15
N LEU A 88 1.84 4.24 0.15
CA LEU A 88 1.86 3.42 -1.06
C LEU A 88 0.42 3.28 -1.54
N ALA A 89 0.15 3.72 -2.77
CA ALA A 89 -1.17 3.69 -3.36
C ALA A 89 -1.16 3.01 -4.73
N ARG A 90 -2.24 2.31 -5.04
CA ARG A 90 -2.51 1.68 -6.33
C ARG A 90 -3.87 2.18 -6.83
N SER A 91 -3.93 2.59 -8.10
CA SER A 91 -5.18 3.00 -8.74
C SER A 91 -5.46 2.12 -9.94
N VAL A 92 -6.56 1.39 -9.93
CA VAL A 92 -6.95 0.48 -11.02
C VAL A 92 -8.33 0.84 -11.53
N VAL A 93 -8.51 0.81 -12.86
CA VAL A 93 -9.84 0.88 -13.45
C VAL A 93 -10.46 -0.50 -13.37
N ASP A 94 -11.58 -0.62 -12.68
CA ASP A 94 -12.36 -1.86 -12.59
C ASP A 94 -13.80 -1.59 -13.06
N GLY A 95 -14.10 -2.02 -14.28
CA GLY A 95 -15.37 -1.73 -14.95
C GLY A 95 -15.57 -0.22 -15.18
N CYS A 96 -16.61 0.34 -14.57
CA CYS A 96 -17.00 1.76 -14.68
C CYS A 96 -16.43 2.64 -13.55
N ALA A 97 -15.61 2.09 -12.66
CA ALA A 97 -15.07 2.79 -11.50
C ALA A 97 -13.54 2.78 -11.49
N LEU A 98 -12.97 3.86 -10.97
CA LEU A 98 -11.59 3.91 -10.51
C LEU A 98 -11.56 3.43 -9.06
N VAL A 99 -10.88 2.31 -8.82
CA VAL A 99 -10.61 1.75 -7.50
C VAL A 99 -9.26 2.26 -7.04
N GLN A 100 -9.23 2.93 -5.89
CA GLN A 100 -7.99 3.37 -5.25
C GLN A 100 -7.77 2.63 -3.95
N GLU A 101 -6.64 1.95 -3.85
CA GLU A 101 -6.19 1.24 -2.67
C GLU A 101 -4.93 1.89 -2.14
N SER A 102 -4.81 2.04 -0.82
CA SER A 102 -3.56 2.54 -0.24
C SER A 102 -3.25 1.94 1.12
N ALA A 103 -1.99 2.08 1.50
CA ALA A 103 -1.46 1.70 2.80
C ALA A 103 -0.39 2.69 3.24
N THR A 104 -0.35 2.95 4.54
CA THR A 104 0.69 3.77 5.15
C THR A 104 1.80 2.89 5.72
N LEU A 105 3.00 3.03 5.18
CA LEU A 105 4.21 2.33 5.58
C LEU A 105 5.08 3.24 6.46
N THR A 106 5.56 2.72 7.57
CA THR A 106 6.54 3.41 8.42
C THR A 106 7.87 2.68 8.38
N VAL A 107 8.95 3.42 8.16
CA VAL A 107 10.32 2.93 8.16
C VAL A 107 11.12 3.66 9.23
N GLY A 108 11.57 2.94 10.25
CA GLY A 108 12.49 3.40 11.28
C GLY A 108 13.92 3.04 10.92
N VAL A 109 14.84 3.99 11.07
CA VAL A 109 16.29 3.83 10.83
C VAL A 109 17.02 4.23 12.10
N ARG A 110 17.92 3.37 12.60
CA ARG A 110 18.71 3.64 13.81
C ARG A 110 20.18 3.29 13.60
N GLY A 111 21.03 4.30 13.42
CA GLY A 111 22.49 4.13 13.35
C GLY A 111 22.92 2.96 12.45
N ASP A 112 23.63 1.99 13.05
CA ASP A 112 24.16 0.79 12.38
C ASP A 112 23.21 -0.42 12.38
N LEU A 113 21.97 -0.25 12.87
CA LEU A 113 20.98 -1.32 12.86
C LEU A 113 20.24 -1.37 11.52
N PRO A 114 19.77 -2.57 11.10
CA PRO A 114 18.86 -2.69 9.96
C PRO A 114 17.60 -1.81 10.15
N PRO A 115 17.05 -1.24 9.06
CA PRO A 115 15.78 -0.54 9.12
C PRO A 115 14.66 -1.44 9.68
N THR A 116 13.79 -0.88 10.50
CA THR A 116 12.58 -1.55 11.00
C THR A 116 11.38 -1.04 10.24
N THR A 117 10.47 -1.92 9.81
CA THR A 117 9.30 -1.52 9.04
C THR A 117 7.99 -2.04 9.62
N SER A 118 6.95 -1.22 9.54
CA SER A 118 5.61 -1.56 10.01
C SER A 118 4.54 -0.95 9.11
N LEU A 119 3.43 -1.67 8.95
CA LEU A 119 2.20 -1.14 8.39
C LEU A 119 1.45 -0.35 9.47
N LEU A 120 1.24 0.95 9.25
CA LEU A 120 0.57 1.82 10.23
C LEU A 120 -0.95 1.81 10.05
N ALA A 121 -1.41 1.84 8.80
CA ALA A 121 -2.83 1.87 8.47
C ALA A 121 -3.08 1.28 7.09
N GLU A 122 -4.15 0.51 6.98
CA GLU A 122 -4.76 0.15 5.70
C GLU A 122 -5.95 1.07 5.47
N HIS A 123 -5.97 1.72 4.31
CA HIS A 123 -7.11 2.53 3.92
C HIS A 123 -8.09 1.66 3.12
N PRO A 124 -9.39 1.67 3.45
CA PRO A 124 -10.40 0.99 2.66
C PRO A 124 -10.31 1.40 1.19
N PRO A 125 -10.57 0.49 0.24
CA PRO A 125 -10.62 0.84 -1.17
C PRO A 125 -11.67 1.93 -1.39
N THR A 126 -11.24 3.01 -2.05
CA THR A 126 -12.16 4.08 -2.48
C THR A 126 -12.60 3.81 -3.91
N LEU A 127 -13.89 3.94 -4.17
CA LEU A 127 -14.50 3.77 -5.50
C LEU A 127 -14.93 5.13 -6.02
N THR A 128 -14.36 5.55 -7.14
CA THR A 128 -14.78 6.77 -7.85
C THR A 128 -15.41 6.37 -9.17
N PRO A 129 -16.72 6.60 -9.39
CA PRO A 129 -17.35 6.36 -10.68
C PRO A 129 -16.69 7.23 -11.77
N ILE A 130 -16.34 6.63 -12.90
CA ILE A 130 -15.79 7.32 -14.09
C ILE A 130 -16.71 7.21 -15.31
N GLY A 131 -17.90 6.62 -15.14
CA GLY A 131 -18.96 6.49 -16.14
C GLY A 131 -20.28 6.05 -15.51
N ASP A 132 -21.26 5.68 -16.34
CA ASP A 132 -22.57 5.18 -15.87
C ASP A 132 -22.42 3.80 -15.22
N CYS A 133 -22.31 3.78 -13.89
CA CYS A 133 -22.26 2.55 -13.11
C CYS A 133 -23.68 2.04 -12.81
N PRO A 134 -24.07 0.84 -13.28
CA PRO A 134 -25.44 0.34 -13.16
C PRO A 134 -25.88 0.09 -11.71
N GLU A 135 -24.97 -0.19 -10.78
CA GLU A 135 -25.22 -0.16 -9.34
C GLU A 135 -23.97 0.35 -8.59
N GLU A 136 -24.17 1.12 -7.51
CA GLU A 136 -23.11 1.43 -6.54
C GLU A 136 -22.65 0.12 -5.88
N ALA A 137 -21.34 -0.08 -5.74
CA ALA A 137 -20.81 -1.24 -5.01
C ALA A 137 -21.43 -1.29 -3.60
N ARG A 138 -22.10 -2.39 -3.27
CA ARG A 138 -22.75 -2.55 -1.97
C ARG A 138 -21.80 -3.23 -1.01
N PHE A 139 -21.41 -2.50 0.03
CA PHE A 139 -20.64 -3.03 1.15
C PHE A 139 -21.59 -3.59 2.20
N ARG A 140 -21.40 -4.85 2.59
CA ARG A 140 -22.08 -5.43 3.76
C ARG A 140 -21.04 -5.82 4.79
N GLU A 141 -21.02 -5.08 5.89
CA GLU A 141 -20.19 -5.38 7.04
C GLU A 141 -20.96 -6.27 8.02
N GLU A 142 -20.31 -7.33 8.50
CA GLU A 142 -20.82 -8.16 9.58
C GLU A 142 -19.69 -8.46 10.57
N THR A 143 -19.96 -8.29 11.86
CA THR A 143 -19.00 -8.67 12.91
C THR A 143 -19.30 -10.10 13.34
N VAL A 144 -18.32 -10.98 13.21
CA VAL A 144 -18.39 -12.39 13.61
C VAL A 144 -17.40 -12.64 14.75
N LEU A 145 -17.81 -13.41 15.76
CA LEU A 145 -16.91 -13.80 16.84
C LEU A 145 -16.07 -15.00 16.39
N ASP A 146 -14.74 -14.84 16.32
CA ASP A 146 -13.80 -15.92 15.96
C ASP A 146 -13.33 -16.65 17.22
N GLY A 147 -14.23 -17.44 17.81
CA GLY A 147 -13.91 -18.30 18.95
C GLY A 147 -13.21 -17.57 20.10
N THR A 148 -11.97 -17.97 20.41
CA THR A 148 -11.13 -17.39 21.49
C THR A 148 -10.28 -16.20 21.05
N ASP A 149 -10.22 -15.90 19.74
CA ASP A 149 -9.30 -14.91 19.15
C ASP A 149 -9.89 -13.50 19.07
N GLY A 150 -11.07 -13.30 19.67
CA GLY A 150 -11.75 -12.01 19.73
C GLY A 150 -12.68 -11.75 18.54
N PRO A 151 -13.23 -10.53 18.44
CA PRO A 151 -14.17 -10.20 17.39
C PRO A 151 -13.42 -9.98 16.06
N VAL A 152 -13.93 -10.57 14.99
CA VAL A 152 -13.43 -10.45 13.61
C VAL A 152 -14.54 -9.81 12.78
N ARG A 153 -14.21 -8.80 11.97
CA ARG A 153 -15.16 -8.16 11.06
C ARG A 153 -15.01 -8.78 9.68
N LEU A 154 -16.04 -9.49 9.24
CA LEU A 154 -16.17 -9.97 7.87
C LEU A 154 -16.79 -8.86 7.04
N VAL A 155 -16.06 -8.38 6.05
CA VAL A 155 -16.58 -7.43 5.06
C VAL A 155 -16.85 -8.24 3.80
N LEU A 156 -18.12 -8.52 3.54
CA LEU A 156 -18.53 -9.08 2.27
C LEU A 156 -18.65 -7.92 1.28
N GLN A 157 -17.73 -7.92 0.32
CA GLN A 157 -17.86 -7.07 -0.85
C GLN A 157 -18.46 -7.91 -1.97
N VAL A 158 -19.66 -7.52 -2.42
CA VAL A 158 -20.30 -8.12 -3.59
C VAL A 158 -20.18 -7.13 -4.73
N ASP A 159 -19.45 -7.54 -5.76
CA ASP A 159 -19.42 -6.88 -7.05
C ASP A 159 -20.47 -7.54 -7.97
N VAL A 160 -21.23 -6.72 -8.69
CA VAL A 160 -22.27 -7.17 -9.62
C VAL A 160 -21.96 -6.64 -11.01
N ARG A 161 -21.70 -7.55 -11.95
CA ARG A 161 -21.33 -7.29 -13.35
C ARG A 161 -22.33 -7.96 -14.29
N GLY A 162 -23.33 -7.23 -14.78
CA GLY A 162 -24.38 -7.82 -15.61
C GLY A 162 -25.12 -8.94 -14.85
N GLU A 163 -25.09 -10.18 -15.35
CA GLU A 163 -25.62 -11.35 -14.62
C GLU A 163 -24.59 -12.00 -13.66
N THR A 164 -23.31 -11.63 -13.75
CA THR A 164 -22.25 -12.25 -12.97
C THR A 164 -22.09 -11.53 -11.63
N ARG A 165 -22.03 -12.29 -10.53
CA ARG A 165 -21.75 -11.76 -9.19
C ARG A 165 -20.42 -12.31 -8.70
N THR A 166 -19.50 -11.41 -8.35
CA THR A 166 -18.20 -11.77 -7.77
C THR A 166 -18.17 -11.27 -6.33
N GLY A 167 -18.20 -12.21 -5.38
CA GLY A 167 -18.08 -11.90 -3.96
C GLY A 167 -16.64 -12.08 -3.49
N ARG A 168 -16.10 -11.12 -2.75
CA ARG A 168 -14.88 -11.30 -1.95
C ARG A 168 -15.20 -11.05 -0.48
N VAL A 169 -14.72 -11.92 0.39
CA VAL A 169 -14.83 -11.76 1.85
C VAL A 169 -13.48 -11.28 2.37
N LEU A 170 -13.45 -10.08 2.92
CA LEU A 170 -12.28 -9.55 3.63
C LEU A 170 -12.46 -9.84 5.11
N VAL A 171 -11.43 -10.41 5.74
CA VAL A 171 -11.44 -10.77 7.16
C VAL A 171 -10.57 -9.76 7.90
N ARG A 172 -11.17 -8.92 8.74
CA ARG A 172 -10.45 -7.92 9.55
C ARG A 172 -10.44 -8.35 11.01
N ARG A 173 -9.26 -8.52 11.61
CA ARG A 173 -9.12 -8.85 13.04
C ARG A 173 -8.83 -7.57 13.83
N ALA A 174 -9.52 -7.39 14.96
CA ALA A 174 -9.32 -6.22 15.81
C ALA A 174 -7.89 -6.19 16.38
N THR A 175 -7.27 -5.01 16.35
CA THR A 175 -6.00 -4.68 17.03
C THR A 175 -6.29 -3.85 18.28
N PRO A 176 -5.32 -3.68 19.21
CA PRO A 176 -5.50 -2.82 20.39
C PRO A 176 -5.86 -1.36 20.07
N THR A 177 -5.65 -0.91 18.84
CA THR A 177 -5.96 0.45 18.35
C THR A 177 -7.28 0.54 17.58
N GLY A 178 -7.99 -0.56 17.35
CA GLY A 178 -9.24 -0.61 16.58
C GLY A 178 -9.26 -1.69 15.50
N TRP A 179 -10.20 -1.57 14.55
CA TRP A 179 -10.39 -2.48 13.40
C TRP A 179 -9.47 -2.21 12.21
#